data_AF-A0A0N0MA97-F1
#
_entry.id   AF-A0A0N0MA97-F1
#
_cell.length_a   1.000
_cell.length_b   1.000
_cell.length_c   1.000
_cell.angle_alpha   90.00
_cell.angle_beta   90.00
_cell.angle_gamma   90.00
#
_symmetry.space_group_name_H-M   'P 1'
#
loop_
_entity.id
_entity.type
_entity.pdbx_description
1 polymer ?
#
loop_
_entity_poly.entity_id
_entity_poly.type
_entity_poly.pdbx_seq_one_letter_code
_entity_poly.pdbx_strand_id
1 'polypeptide(L)' 'MAKRWTVKDDKFLHAYFDAVGDYVGTHDLGRPVGAAKRRAEFLKRSGAWAALDRAEAAEIEFRKLAGHPVVEG' A
#
# COMPACT_ATOMS: atom_id res chain seq x y z
N MET A 1 -7.07 -17.61 -14.19
CA MET A 1 -7.15 -17.38 -12.72
C MET A 1 -6.80 -15.93 -12.44
N ALA A 2 -7.51 -15.26 -11.52
CA ALA A 2 -7.11 -13.93 -11.09
C ALA A 2 -5.77 -14.00 -10.33
N LYS A 3 -4.82 -13.11 -10.65
CA LYS A 3 -3.54 -12.97 -9.92
C LYS A 3 -3.84 -12.88 -8.41
N ARG A 4 -3.10 -13.58 -7.55
CA ARG A 4 -3.27 -13.44 -6.10
C ARG A 4 -2.71 -12.10 -5.62
N TRP A 5 -3.33 -11.49 -4.61
CA TRP A 5 -2.75 -10.32 -3.94
C TRP A 5 -1.54 -10.76 -3.12
N THR A 6 -0.46 -9.99 -3.21
CA THR A 6 0.77 -10.21 -2.43
C THR A 6 0.95 -9.07 -1.43
N VAL A 7 1.79 -9.28 -0.42
CA VAL A 7 2.17 -8.21 0.52
C VAL A 7 2.81 -7.03 -0.20
N LYS A 8 3.59 -7.28 -1.27
CA LYS A 8 4.19 -6.23 -2.09
C LYS A 8 3.13 -5.41 -2.81
N ASP A 9 2.12 -6.08 -3.40
CA ASP A 9 0.99 -5.39 -4.03
C ASP A 9 0.22 -4.55 -3.01
N ASP A 10 -0.02 -5.08 -1.80
CA ASP A 10 -0.76 -4.37 -0.76
C ASP A 10 0.02 -3.15 -0.23
N LYS A 11 1.34 -3.25 -0.06
CA LYS A 11 2.20 -2.09 0.29
C LYS A 11 2.19 -1.02 -0.80
N PHE A 12 2.29 -1.42 -2.06
CA PHE A 12 2.23 -0.47 -3.18
C PHE A 12 0.87 0.19 -3.28
N LEU A 13 -0.20 -0.59 -3.17
CA LEU A 13 -1.57 -0.07 -3.10
C LEU A 13 -1.71 0.94 -1.95
N HIS A 14 -1.24 0.61 -0.75
CA HIS A 14 -1.29 1.48 0.42
C HIS A 14 -0.66 2.86 0.16
N ALA A 15 0.55 2.87 -0.40
CA ALA A 15 1.32 4.10 -0.63
C ALA A 15 0.65 5.06 -1.63
N TYR A 16 -0.10 4.54 -2.61
CA TYR A 16 -0.60 5.36 -3.73
C TYR A 16 -2.12 5.47 -3.82
N PHE A 17 -2.88 4.59 -3.16
CA PHE A 17 -4.33 4.55 -3.33
C PHE A 17 -5.03 5.84 -2.93
N ASP A 18 -4.60 6.51 -1.87
CA ASP A 18 -5.26 7.75 -1.45
C ASP A 18 -4.97 8.91 -2.42
N ALA A 19 -3.88 8.84 -3.21
CA ALA A 19 -3.54 9.83 -4.24
C ALA A 19 -4.23 9.58 -5.59
N VAL A 20 -4.23 8.33 -6.07
CA VAL A 20 -4.69 7.98 -7.44
C VAL A 20 -5.86 7.00 -7.48
N GLY A 21 -6.31 6.50 -6.32
CA GLY A 21 -7.45 5.61 -6.22
C GLY A 21 -7.26 4.30 -6.98
N ASP A 22 -8.31 3.87 -7.67
CA ASP A 22 -8.34 2.59 -8.39
C ASP A 22 -7.38 2.54 -9.58
N TYR A 23 -6.89 3.69 -10.07
CA TYR A 23 -5.96 3.79 -11.20
C TYR A 23 -4.64 3.02 -10.96
N VAL A 24 -4.14 3.02 -9.72
CA VAL A 24 -2.95 2.24 -9.34
C VAL A 24 -3.12 0.74 -9.60
N GLY A 25 -4.35 0.25 -9.47
CA GLY A 25 -4.70 -1.14 -9.75
C GLY A 25 -4.51 -1.48 -11.22
N THR A 26 -5.05 -0.64 -12.09
CA THR A 26 -5.06 -0.89 -13.54
C THR A 26 -3.72 -0.62 -14.18
N HIS A 27 -3.04 0.47 -13.80
CA HIS A 27 -1.81 0.91 -14.43
C HIS A 27 -0.58 0.14 -13.93
N ASP A 28 -0.43 0.01 -12.61
CA ASP A 28 0.83 -0.46 -12.02
C ASP A 28 0.77 -1.92 -11.55
N LEU A 29 -0.40 -2.38 -11.11
CA LEU A 29 -0.57 -3.73 -10.53
C LEU A 29 -1.12 -4.77 -11.51
N GLY A 30 -1.53 -4.34 -12.70
CA GLY A 30 -2.12 -5.19 -13.75
C GLY A 30 -3.45 -5.81 -13.31
N ARG A 31 -4.26 -5.06 -12.57
CA ARG A 31 -5.55 -5.49 -12.01
C ARG A 31 -6.71 -4.96 -12.86
N PRO A 32 -7.85 -5.67 -12.90
CA PRO A 32 -9.06 -5.14 -13.51
C PRO A 32 -9.57 -3.89 -12.78
N VAL A 33 -10.33 -3.06 -13.49
CA VAL A 33 -11.04 -1.90 -12.91
C VAL A 33 -11.89 -2.34 -11.70
N GLY A 34 -11.83 -1.55 -10.63
CA GLY A 34 -12.48 -1.74 -9.35
C GLY A 34 -11.80 -2.76 -8.44
N ALA A 35 -10.72 -3.43 -8.86
CA ALA A 35 -10.05 -4.41 -8.02
C ALA A 35 -9.21 -3.75 -6.91
N ALA A 36 -8.53 -2.63 -7.19
CA ALA A 36 -7.75 -1.90 -6.19
C ALA A 36 -8.66 -1.30 -5.13
N LYS A 37 -9.77 -0.68 -5.53
CA LYS A 37 -10.77 -0.15 -4.58
C LYS A 37 -11.31 -1.22 -3.62
N ARG A 38 -11.77 -2.35 -4.15
CA ARG A 38 -12.26 -3.48 -3.32
C ARG A 38 -11.19 -4.04 -2.39
N ARG A 39 -9.93 -4.07 -2.85
CA ARG A 39 -8.81 -4.53 -2.01
C ARG A 39 -8.53 -3.53 -0.89
N ALA A 40 -8.48 -2.24 -1.17
CA ALA A 40 -8.28 -1.21 -0.17
C ALA A 40 -9.38 -1.23 0.89
N GLU A 41 -10.65 -1.34 0.48
CA GLU A 41 -11.79 -1.51 1.41
C GLU A 41 -11.64 -2.75 2.28
N PHE A 42 -11.23 -3.88 1.71
CA PHE A 42 -10.96 -5.10 2.46
C PHE A 42 -9.85 -4.91 3.51
N LEU A 43 -8.73 -4.28 3.13
CA LEU A 43 -7.60 -4.03 4.02
C LEU A 43 -7.97 -3.04 5.14
N LYS A 44 -8.76 -2.01 4.84
CA LYS A 44 -9.28 -1.05 5.83
C LYS A 44 -10.20 -1.77 6.82
N ARG A 45 -11.13 -2.61 6.34
CA ARG A 45 -12.05 -3.38 7.19
C ARG A 45 -11.35 -4.43 8.06
N SER A 46 -10.30 -5.09 7.56
CA SER A 46 -9.57 -6.11 8.31
C SER A 46 -8.57 -5.54 9.32
N GLY A 47 -8.36 -4.22 9.33
CA GLY A 47 -7.31 -3.56 10.12
C GLY A 47 -5.90 -3.71 9.55
N ALA A 48 -5.75 -4.40 8.42
CA ALA A 48 -4.46 -4.55 7.74
C ALA A 48 -3.92 -3.21 7.22
N TRP A 49 -4.81 -2.30 6.82
CA TRP A 49 -4.42 -0.93 6.41
C TRP A 49 -3.70 -0.20 7.55
N ALA A 50 -4.32 -0.15 8.73
CA ALA A 50 -3.71 0.45 9.92
C ALA A 50 -2.42 -0.26 10.36
N ALA A 51 -2.26 -1.55 10.07
CA ALA A 51 -1.01 -2.26 10.31
C ALA A 51 0.10 -1.84 9.33
N LEU A 52 -0.25 -1.52 8.08
CA LEU A 52 0.70 -0.96 7.11
C LEU A 52 1.14 0.45 7.52
N ASP A 53 0.22 1.32 7.95
CA ASP A 53 0.54 2.65 8.51
C ASP A 53 1.58 2.56 9.65
N ARG A 54 1.36 1.64 10.60
CA ARG A 54 2.30 1.43 11.72
C ARG A 54 3.65 0.89 11.26
N ALA A 55 3.66 -0.02 10.28
CA ALA A 55 4.89 -0.57 9.75
C ALA A 55 5.71 0.49 9.00
N GLU A 56 5.03 1.39 8.28
CA GLU A 56 5.66 2.53 7.60
C GLU A 56 6.26 3.52 8.60
N ALA A 57 5.51 3.88 9.65
CA ALA A 57 6.03 4.74 10.72
C ALA A 57 7.27 4.13 11.41
N ALA A 58 7.23 2.82 11.70
CA ALA A 58 8.37 2.12 12.31
C ALA A 58 9.59 2.06 11.38
N GLU A 59 9.40 1.88 10.07
CA GLU A 59 10.48 1.91 9.08
C GLU A 59 11.10 3.31 8.98
N ILE A 60 10.29 4.36 8.99
CA ILE A 60 10.76 5.76 9.00
C ILE A 60 11.61 6.03 10.25
N GLU A 61 11.14 5.61 11.42
CA GLU A 61 11.87 5.75 12.69
C GLU A 61 13.19 4.98 12.66
N PHE A 62 13.17 3.73 12.20
CA PHE A 62 14.37 2.92 12.01
C PHE A 62 15.39 3.63 11.11
N ARG A 63 14.97 4.12 9.95
CA ARG A 63 15.84 4.82 9.00
C ARG A 63 16.48 6.06 9.62
N LYS A 64 15.69 6.86 10.34
CA LYS A 64 16.17 8.03 11.05
C LYS A 64 17.25 7.66 12.08
N LEU A 65 17.02 6.63 12.89
CA LEU A 65 17.98 6.16 13.90
C LEU A 65 19.24 5.55 13.28
N ALA A 66 19.12 4.89 12.13
CA ALA A 66 20.23 4.35 11.35
C ALA A 66 21.04 5.43 10.60
N GLY A 67 20.63 6.70 10.66
CA GLY A 67 21.29 7.80 9.95
C GLY A 67 20.98 7.83 8.44
N HIS A 68 19.94 7.13 7.98
CA HIS A 68 19.48 7.22 6.60
C HIS A 68 18.64 8.49 6.40
N PRO A 69 18.78 9.17 5.24
CA PRO A 69 17.88 10.27 4.90
C PRO A 69 16.46 9.75 4.76
N VAL A 70 15.52 10.35 5.49
CA VAL A 70 14.09 10.13 5.30
C VAL A 70 13.66 11.08 4.19
N VAL A 71 13.37 10.54 3.00
CA VAL A 71 12.73 11.31 1.93
C VAL A 71 11.23 11.25 2.19
N GLU A 72 10.65 12.36 2.60
CA GLU A 72 9.20 12.52 2.59
C GLU A 72 8.75 12.55 1.13
N GLY A 73 8.00 11.52 0.72
CA GLY A 73 7.44 11.38 -0.63
C GLY A 73 6.13 12.12 -0.77
#